data_AF-A0A8T5TZ08-F1
#
_entry.id   AF-A0A8T5TZ08-F1
#
_cell.length_a   1.000
_cell.length_b   1.000
_cell.length_c   1.000
_cell.angle_alpha   90.00
_cell.angle_beta   90.00
_cell.angle_gamma   90.00
#
_symmetry.space_group_name_H-M   'P 1'
#
loop_
_entity.id
_entity.type
_entity.pdbx_description
1 polymer ?
#
loop_
_entity_poly.entity_id
_entity_poly.type
_entity_poly.pdbx_seq_one_letter_code
_entity_poly.pdbx_strand_id
1 'polypeptide(L)' 'MLVNDPAYNYGFHISLSKKTNEHYHWHLEVFLKLSFWAGFEKNTGVYINTVLPERDALELRKIIKNNSL' A
#
# COMPACT_ATOMS: atom_id res chain seq x y z
N MET A 1 11.85 8.52 -11.23
CA MET A 1 11.49 7.73 -10.04
C MET A 1 10.29 8.42 -9.39
N LEU A 2 9.11 7.77 -9.27
CA LEU A 2 7.85 8.43 -8.89
C LEU A 2 7.94 9.23 -7.57
N VAL A 3 8.70 8.70 -6.62
CA VAL A 3 8.78 9.21 -5.24
C VAL A 3 10.21 9.15 -4.65
N ASN A 4 11.23 9.20 -5.50
CA ASN A 4 12.66 9.31 -5.12
C ASN A 4 13.13 8.37 -3.98
N ASP A 5 13.01 7.06 -4.21
CA ASP A 5 13.44 5.99 -3.29
C ASP A 5 12.99 6.17 -1.82
N PRO A 6 11.67 6.19 -1.56
CA PRO A 6 11.19 6.42 -0.21
C PRO A 6 11.41 5.17 0.65
N ALA A 7 11.64 5.38 1.94
CA ALA A 7 11.54 4.30 2.91
C ALA A 7 10.12 3.69 2.86
N TYR A 8 10.01 2.38 3.05
CA TYR A 8 8.74 1.66 3.03
C TYR A 8 8.68 0.61 4.13
N ASN A 9 7.47 0.16 4.42
CA ASN A 9 7.20 -1.04 5.20
C ASN A 9 6.43 -2.02 4.29
N TYR A 10 6.44 -3.30 4.65
CA TYR A 10 5.57 -4.29 4.02
C TYR A 10 5.01 -5.25 5.07
N GLY A 11 3.81 -5.77 4.82
CA GLY A 11 3.09 -6.65 5.72
C GLY A 11 2.56 -7.88 4.99
N PHE A 12 2.80 -9.06 5.57
CA PHE A 12 2.19 -10.30 5.10
C PHE A 12 0.84 -10.49 5.77
N HIS A 13 -0.21 -10.50 4.95
CA HIS A 13 -1.57 -10.71 5.39
C HIS A 13 -1.94 -12.15 5.07
N ILE A 14 -1.82 -13.03 6.06
CA ILE A 14 -2.02 -14.48 5.94
C ILE A 14 -3.06 -14.97 6.93
N SER A 15 -3.83 -15.99 6.53
CA SER A 15 -4.74 -16.67 7.44
C SER A 15 -4.01 -17.80 8.18
N LEU A 16 -4.16 -17.86 9.50
CA LEU A 16 -3.52 -18.91 10.31
C LEU A 16 -4.36 -20.18 10.44
N SER A 17 -5.65 -20.13 10.06
CA SER A 17 -6.59 -21.24 10.20
C SER A 17 -7.05 -21.75 8.85
N LYS A 18 -7.08 -23.08 8.69
CA LYS A 18 -7.64 -23.72 7.48
C LYS A 18 -9.11 -23.40 7.27
N LYS A 19 -9.88 -23.14 8.34
CA LYS A 19 -11.32 -22.84 8.24
C LYS A 19 -11.61 -21.45 7.64
N THR A 20 -10.64 -20.55 7.66
CA THR A 20 -10.78 -19.18 7.16
C THR A 20 -10.20 -18.99 5.76
N ASN A 21 -9.52 -20.01 5.21
CA ASN A 21 -8.93 -19.95 3.88
C ASN A 21 -9.96 -19.77 2.74
N GLU A 22 -11.20 -20.21 2.93
CA GLU A 22 -12.26 -20.05 1.93
C GLU A 22 -12.74 -18.60 1.77
N HIS A 23 -12.47 -17.75 2.77
CA HIS A 23 -12.88 -16.34 2.80
C HIS A 23 -11.71 -15.36 2.85
N TYR A 24 -10.48 -15.87 2.90
CA TYR A 24 -9.28 -15.06 3.07
C TYR A 24 -8.21 -15.47 2.08
N HIS A 25 -7.87 -14.55 1.17
CA HIS A 25 -6.75 -14.71 0.25
C HIS A 25 -5.53 -13.99 0.81
N TRP A 26 -4.43 -14.71 0.91
CA TRP A 26 -3.18 -14.11 1.35
C TRP A 26 -2.75 -13.01 0.38
N HIS A 27 -2.16 -11.94 0.89
CA HIS A 27 -1.55 -10.90 0.08
C HIS A 27 -0.38 -10.24 0.82
N LEU A 28 0.48 -9.59 0.04
CA LEU A 28 1.51 -8.70 0.54
C LEU A 28 1.03 -7.27 0.35
N GLU A 29 1.05 -6.49 1.42
CA GLU A 29 0.77 -5.06 1.35
C GLU A 29 2.06 -4.26 1.52
N VAL A 30 2.27 -3.24 0.69
CA VAL A 30 3.46 -2.40 0.70
C VAL A 30 3.04 -0.96 0.96
N PHE A 31 3.60 -0.36 2.01
CA PHE A 31 3.29 0.99 2.45
C PHE A 31 4.52 1.89 2.34
N LEU A 32 4.45 2.89 1.46
CA LEU A 32 5.49 3.92 1.34
C LEU A 32 5.36 4.92 2.49
N LYS A 33 6.47 5.28 3.13
CA LYS A 33 6.51 6.31 4.20
C LYS A 33 6.59 7.70 3.58
N LEU A 34 5.48 8.18 3.04
CA LEU A 34 5.38 9.51 2.40
C LEU A 34 4.89 10.62 3.34
N SER A 35 4.25 10.24 4.45
CA SER A 35 3.73 11.17 5.47
C SER A 35 3.74 10.53 6.86
N PHE A 36 3.56 11.35 7.89
CA PHE A 36 3.46 10.90 9.29
C PHE A 36 2.02 11.03 9.76
N TRP A 37 1.52 10.00 10.46
CA TRP A 37 0.21 10.05 11.11
C TRP A 37 0.20 11.01 12.28
N ALA A 38 -0.77 11.93 12.28
CA ALA A 38 -0.93 12.95 13.30
C ALA A 38 -1.95 12.50 14.36
N GLY A 39 -2.43 13.46 15.17
CA GLY A 39 -3.39 13.18 16.22
C GLY A 39 -4.70 12.62 15.70
N PHE A 40 -5.18 13.04 14.52
CA PHE A 40 -6.44 12.54 13.98
C PHE A 40 -6.37 11.05 13.65
N GLU A 41 -5.41 10.62 12.84
CA GLU A 41 -5.28 9.22 12.41
C GLU A 41 -4.98 8.31 13.60
N LYS A 42 -4.13 8.74 14.53
CA LYS A 42 -3.78 7.96 15.72
C LYS A 42 -4.95 7.76 16.68
N ASN A 43 -5.83 8.75 16.83
CA ASN A 43 -6.95 8.65 17.78
C ASN A 43 -8.22 8.04 17.18
N THR A 44 -8.40 8.11 15.86
CA THR A 44 -9.63 7.63 15.19
C THR A 44 -9.44 6.30 14.46
N GLY A 45 -8.21 5.94 14.08
CA GLY A 45 -7.96 4.82 13.17
C GLY A 45 -8.41 5.09 11.72
N VAL A 46 -8.84 6.31 11.41
CA VAL A 46 -9.18 6.74 10.05
C VAL A 46 -7.95 7.36 9.40
N TYR A 47 -7.62 6.90 8.19
CA TYR A 47 -6.46 7.39 7.45
C TYR A 47 -6.89 8.32 6.33
N ILE A 48 -6.15 9.42 6.17
CA ILE A 48 -6.34 10.37 5.08
C ILE A 48 -5.38 10.02 3.95
N ASN A 49 -5.91 9.64 2.79
CA ASN A 49 -5.12 9.50 1.57
C ASN A 49 -5.27 10.77 0.72
N THR A 50 -4.16 11.44 0.42
CA THR A 50 -4.14 12.68 -0.37
C THR A 50 -4.12 12.44 -1.88
N VAL A 51 -3.91 11.20 -2.31
CA VAL A 51 -3.89 10.81 -3.72
C VAL A 51 -4.93 9.74 -3.99
N LEU A 52 -5.63 9.87 -5.11
CA LEU A 52 -6.62 8.88 -5.53
C LEU A 52 -5.91 7.60 -6.01
N PRO A 53 -6.38 6.41 -5.60
CA PRO A 53 -5.76 5.15 -5.98
C PRO A 53 -5.74 4.92 -7.50
N GLU A 54 -6.74 5.44 -8.23
CA GLU A 54 -6.79 5.38 -9.69
C GLU A 54 -5.64 6.13 -10.34
N ARG A 55 -5.25 7.27 -9.76
CA ARG A 55 -4.13 8.08 -10.23
C ARG A 55 -2.79 7.39 -9.93
N ASP A 56 -2.62 6.87 -8.73
CA ASP A 56 -1.40 6.17 -8.34
C ASP A 56 -1.17 4.91 -9.17
N ALA A 57 -2.21 4.10 -9.39
CA ALA A 57 -2.14 2.91 -10.23
C ALA A 57 -1.75 3.24 -11.67
N LEU A 58 -2.28 4.34 -12.23
CA LEU A 58 -1.92 4.80 -13.57
C LEU A 58 -0.44 5.18 -13.67
N GLU A 59 0.07 5.97 -12.72
CA GLU A 59 1.47 6.41 -12.73
C GLU A 59 2.44 5.25 -12.50
N LEU A 60 2.13 4.33 -11.57
CA LEU A 60 2.90 3.10 -11.37
C LEU A 60 2.96 2.25 -12.65
N ARG A 61 1.83 2.06 -13.33
CA ARG A 61 1.77 1.32 -14.60
C ARG A 61 2.63 1.95 -15.69
N LYS A 62 2.61 3.29 -15.83
CA LYS A 62 3.44 4.00 -16.81
C LYS A 62 4.93 3.75 -16.57
N ILE A 63 5.37 3.83 -15.32
CA ILE A 63 6.77 3.64 -14.94
C ILE A 63 7.23 2.21 -15.19
N ILE A 64 6.42 1.21 -14.79
CA ILE A 64 6.76 -0.20 -15.01
C ILE A 64 6.96 -0.47 -16.51
N LYS A 65 6.06 0.02 -17.37
CA LYS A 65 6.21 -0.13 -18.83
C LYS A 65 7.48 0.52 -19.37
N ASN A 66 7.82 1.72 -18.91
CA ASN A 66 9.00 2.44 -19.37
C ASN A 66 10.32 1.79 -18.94
N ASN A 67 10.32 1.08 -17.80
CA ASN A 67 11.47 0.35 -17.27
C ASN A 67 11.57 -1.10 -17.77
N SER A 68 10.60 -1.57 -18.57
CA SER A 68 10.57 -2.93 -19.13
C SER A 68 11.35 -3.06 -20.45
N LEU A 69 12.43 -2.29 -20.62
CA LEU A 69 13.37 -2.38 -21.75
C LEU A 69 14.58 -3.24 -21.38
#